data_AF-A0AAD5E2C0-F1
#
_entry.id   AF-A0AAD5E2C0-F1
#
_cell.length_a   1.000
_cell.length_b   1.000
_cell.length_c   1.000
_cell.angle_alpha   90.00
_cell.angle_beta   90.00
_cell.angle_gamma   90.00
#
_symmetry.space_group_name_H-M   'P 1'
#
loop_
_entity.id
_entity.type
_entity.pdbx_description
1 polymer ?
#
loop_
_entity_poly.entity_id
_entity_poly.type
_entity_poly.pdbx_seq_one_letter_code
_entity_poly.pdbx_strand_id
1 'polypeptide(L)'
;MFSTRASTSMLSMARAMTLNTSRQSRRYLSNLPRERRSLPKEAPRRTPLLVGAGIVGVSLWIGGLSYAMNYQRQSSSVVHGTLFTVRYDPRVRALLGENVGYADSWAWIDGSVNHLKGQVNIKFNIKGDNGQTAKVHFASRRDGNQWQTLVFNVVREDGVVINLDQRELTDTGAPVMALSS
;
A
#
# COMPACT_ATOMS: atom_id res chain seq x y z
N MET A 1 -1.28 -107.28 26.83
CA MET A 1 -1.42 -107.20 25.36
C MET A 1 -2.52 -106.21 25.07
N PHE A 2 -2.23 -104.95 24.73
CA PHE A 2 -3.07 -104.11 23.85
C PHE A 2 -2.23 -102.95 23.31
N SER A 3 -2.39 -102.76 22.00
CA SER A 3 -1.47 -102.15 21.06
C SER A 3 -1.72 -100.66 20.89
N THR A 4 -0.64 -99.88 20.91
CA THR A 4 -0.58 -98.48 20.47
C THR A 4 -0.64 -98.43 18.94
N ARG A 5 -1.71 -97.89 18.35
CA ARG A 5 -1.71 -97.37 16.97
C ARG A 5 -2.99 -96.58 16.70
N ALA A 6 -2.86 -95.27 16.57
CA ALA A 6 -3.59 -94.40 15.63
C ALA A 6 -3.54 -92.94 16.11
N SER A 7 -2.50 -92.19 15.73
CA SER A 7 -2.58 -90.72 15.76
C SER A 7 -1.65 -90.12 14.74
N THR A 8 -2.00 -90.26 13.46
CA THR A 8 -1.29 -89.57 12.36
C THR A 8 -2.23 -89.13 11.23
N SER A 9 -3.54 -89.42 11.34
CA SER A 9 -4.52 -89.09 10.29
C SER A 9 -5.13 -87.68 10.46
N MET A 10 -5.45 -87.24 11.68
CA MET A 10 -6.16 -85.98 11.91
C MET A 10 -5.34 -84.71 11.62
N LEU A 11 -4.02 -84.75 11.85
CA LEU A 11 -3.12 -83.62 11.58
C LEU A 11 -2.99 -83.31 10.08
N SER A 12 -3.07 -84.31 9.21
CA SER A 12 -3.02 -84.11 7.75
C SER A 12 -4.30 -83.48 7.22
N MET A 13 -5.44 -83.86 7.78
CA MET A 13 -6.77 -83.42 7.35
C MET A 13 -7.05 -81.97 7.78
N ALA A 14 -6.66 -81.61 9.01
CA ALA A 14 -6.73 -80.22 9.50
C ALA A 14 -5.83 -79.27 8.66
N ARG A 15 -4.66 -79.74 8.24
CA ARG A 15 -3.74 -78.97 7.38
C ARG A 15 -4.26 -78.83 5.93
N ALA A 16 -4.91 -79.86 5.39
CA ALA A 16 -5.54 -79.79 4.07
C ALA A 16 -6.76 -78.86 4.06
N MET A 17 -7.56 -78.86 5.13
CA MET A 17 -8.76 -78.02 5.27
C MET A 17 -8.41 -76.54 5.46
N THR A 18 -7.35 -76.24 6.23
CA THR A 18 -6.83 -74.87 6.41
C THR A 18 -6.13 -74.31 5.16
N LEU A 19 -5.46 -75.16 4.36
CA LEU A 19 -4.91 -74.74 3.07
C LEU A 19 -5.98 -74.54 1.98
N ASN A 20 -7.12 -75.24 2.05
CA ASN A 20 -8.18 -75.08 1.06
C ASN A 20 -8.98 -73.78 1.24
N THR A 21 -9.29 -73.40 2.49
CA THR A 21 -10.01 -72.14 2.78
C THR A 21 -9.24 -70.88 2.37
N SER A 22 -7.90 -70.91 2.51
CA SER A 22 -7.04 -69.78 2.07
C SER A 22 -6.93 -69.66 0.54
N ARG A 23 -7.03 -70.77 -0.20
CA ARG A 23 -7.07 -70.76 -1.68
C ARG A 23 -8.42 -70.28 -2.22
N GLN A 24 -9.51 -70.69 -1.59
CA GLN A 24 -10.86 -70.25 -1.97
C GLN A 24 -11.05 -68.75 -1.72
N SER A 25 -10.70 -68.26 -0.53
CA SER A 25 -10.77 -66.83 -0.20
C SER A 25 -9.92 -65.95 -1.12
N ARG A 26 -8.70 -66.40 -1.49
CA ARG A 26 -7.86 -65.68 -2.46
C ARG A 26 -8.47 -65.61 -3.87
N ARG A 27 -9.23 -66.64 -4.29
CA ARG A 27 -10.01 -66.64 -5.54
C ARG A 27 -11.25 -65.74 -5.49
N TYR A 28 -11.92 -65.63 -4.34
CA TYR A 28 -13.04 -64.71 -4.18
C TYR A 28 -12.58 -63.26 -4.22
N LEU A 29 -11.49 -62.92 -3.53
CA LEU A 29 -10.89 -61.57 -3.57
C LEU A 29 -10.36 -61.20 -4.96
N SER A 30 -9.86 -62.16 -5.74
CA SER A 30 -9.41 -61.89 -7.12
C SER A 30 -10.56 -61.61 -8.09
N ASN A 31 -11.75 -62.14 -7.80
CA ASN A 31 -12.91 -62.08 -8.67
C ASN A 31 -13.96 -61.05 -8.22
N LEU A 32 -13.66 -60.22 -7.22
CA LEU A 32 -14.50 -59.06 -6.91
C LEU A 32 -14.50 -58.12 -8.11
N PRO A 33 -15.67 -57.73 -8.65
CA PRO A 33 -15.76 -56.68 -9.64
C PRO A 33 -15.09 -55.44 -9.07
N ARG A 34 -13.94 -55.05 -9.62
CA ARG A 34 -13.31 -53.79 -9.26
C ARG A 34 -14.17 -52.70 -9.87
N GLU A 35 -15.09 -52.17 -9.08
CA GLU A 35 -15.80 -50.93 -9.38
C GLU A 35 -14.71 -49.89 -9.68
N ARG A 36 -14.48 -49.59 -10.96
CA ARG A 36 -13.57 -48.52 -11.35
C ARG A 36 -14.28 -47.23 -10.97
N ARG A 37 -14.13 -46.81 -9.72
CA ARG A 37 -14.53 -45.48 -9.29
C ARG A 37 -13.79 -44.51 -10.19
N SER A 38 -14.53 -43.85 -11.08
CA SER A 38 -13.97 -42.75 -11.85
C SER A 38 -13.45 -41.73 -10.84
N LEU A 39 -12.20 -41.31 -11.04
CA LEU A 39 -11.63 -40.24 -10.23
C LEU A 39 -12.60 -39.05 -10.30
N PRO A 40 -12.87 -38.36 -9.18
CA PRO A 40 -13.60 -37.10 -9.23
C PRO A 40 -12.94 -36.22 -10.29
N LYS A 41 -13.72 -35.72 -11.27
CA LYS A 41 -13.21 -34.78 -12.27
C LYS A 41 -12.56 -33.62 -11.51
N GLU A 42 -11.30 -33.31 -11.85
CA GLU A 42 -10.59 -32.22 -11.21
C GLU A 42 -11.39 -30.92 -11.35
N ALA A 43 -11.63 -30.24 -10.23
CA ALA A 43 -12.28 -28.94 -10.26
C ALA A 43 -11.41 -27.96 -11.07
N PRO A 44 -12.01 -27.06 -11.87
CA PRO A 44 -11.25 -26.12 -12.67
C PRO A 44 -10.34 -25.28 -11.78
N ARG A 45 -9.09 -25.07 -12.22
CA ARG A 45 -8.09 -24.32 -11.47
C ARG A 45 -8.51 -22.85 -11.34
N ARG A 46 -9.05 -22.46 -10.18
CA ARG A 46 -9.46 -21.08 -9.87
C ARG A 46 -8.31 -20.18 -9.42
N THR A 47 -7.09 -20.72 -9.32
CA THR A 47 -5.93 -19.95 -8.83
C THR A 47 -5.64 -18.66 -9.61
N PRO A 48 -5.67 -18.59 -10.96
CA PRO A 48 -5.41 -17.32 -11.65
C PRO A 48 -6.49 -16.28 -11.36
N LEU A 49 -7.76 -16.72 -11.20
CA LEU A 49 -8.86 -15.83 -10.83
C LEU A 49 -8.65 -15.27 -9.41
N LEU A 50 -8.29 -16.12 -8.45
CA LEU A 50 -8.03 -15.70 -7.07
C LEU A 50 -6.82 -14.77 -6.97
N VAL A 51 -5.75 -15.05 -7.73
CA VAL A 51 -4.58 -14.17 -7.83
C VAL A 51 -4.98 -12.83 -8.43
N GLY A 52 -5.74 -12.83 -9.52
CA GLY A 52 -6.26 -11.62 -10.13
C GLY A 52 -7.11 -10.80 -9.16
N ALA A 53 -8.04 -11.45 -8.45
CA ALA A 53 -8.87 -10.80 -7.43
C ALA A 53 -8.03 -10.24 -6.27
N GLY A 54 -7.00 -10.97 -5.83
CA GLY A 54 -6.06 -10.51 -4.82
C GLY A 54 -5.29 -9.26 -5.25
N ILE A 55 -4.78 -9.22 -6.47
CA ILE A 55 -4.09 -8.05 -7.02
C ILE A 55 -5.03 -6.84 -7.07
N VAL A 56 -6.27 -7.03 -7.53
CA VAL A 56 -7.28 -5.96 -7.55
C VAL A 56 -7.57 -5.46 -6.15
N GLY A 57 -7.80 -6.36 -5.19
CA GLY A 57 -8.07 -6.01 -3.80
C GLY A 57 -6.92 -5.21 -3.16
N VAL A 58 -5.67 -5.66 -3.34
CA VAL A 58 -4.48 -4.95 -2.84
C VAL A 58 -4.32 -3.59 -3.50
N SER A 59 -4.57 -3.48 -4.82
CA SER A 59 -4.47 -2.21 -5.54
C SER A 59 -5.50 -1.20 -5.05
N LEU A 60 -6.75 -1.62 -4.85
CA LEU A 60 -7.81 -0.77 -4.28
C LEU A 60 -7.46 -0.33 -2.86
N TRP A 61 -6.91 -1.23 -2.04
CA TRP A 61 -6.52 -0.91 -0.67
C TRP A 61 -5.36 0.10 -0.62
N ILE A 62 -4.31 -0.09 -1.42
CA ILE A 62 -3.19 0.85 -1.53
C ILE A 62 -3.67 2.21 -2.06
N GLY A 63 -4.50 2.21 -3.10
CA GLY A 63 -5.08 3.44 -3.66
C GLY A 63 -5.90 4.21 -2.64
N GLY A 64 -6.80 3.51 -1.92
CA GLY A 64 -7.63 4.11 -0.88
C GLY A 64 -6.81 4.65 0.30
N LEU A 65 -5.78 3.92 0.75
CA LEU A 65 -4.91 4.39 1.82
C LEU A 65 -4.12 5.63 1.39
N SER A 66 -3.58 5.62 0.18
CA SER A 66 -2.84 6.75 -0.39
C SER A 66 -3.75 7.99 -0.50
N TYR A 67 -5.00 7.81 -0.93
CA TYR A 67 -6.00 8.87 -0.98
C TYR A 67 -6.28 9.46 0.40
N ALA A 68 -6.56 8.62 1.40
CA ALA A 68 -6.85 9.06 2.76
C ALA A 68 -5.66 9.79 3.40
N MET A 69 -4.44 9.30 3.21
CA MET A 69 -3.23 9.95 3.71
C MET A 69 -2.98 11.30 3.04
N ASN A 70 -3.21 11.40 1.73
CA ASN A 70 -3.09 12.68 1.02
C ASN A 70 -4.13 13.69 1.53
N TYR A 71 -5.37 13.25 1.76
CA TYR A 71 -6.41 14.10 2.34
C TYR A 71 -6.00 14.64 3.72
N GLN A 72 -5.49 13.78 4.60
CA GLN A 72 -4.98 14.21 5.91
C GLN A 72 -3.88 15.27 5.82
N ARG A 73 -2.98 15.15 4.82
CA ARG A 73 -1.93 16.15 4.58
C ARG A 73 -2.52 17.46 4.08
N GLN A 74 -3.42 17.41 3.09
CA GLN A 74 -4.10 18.59 2.56
C GLN A 74 -4.81 19.38 3.67
N SER A 75 -5.51 18.69 4.58
CA SER A 75 -6.21 19.31 5.70
C SER A 75 -5.30 19.77 6.86
N SER A 76 -3.98 19.63 6.73
CA SER A 76 -3.05 20.05 7.80
C SER A 76 -2.88 21.57 7.84
N SER A 77 -2.73 22.13 9.04
CA SER A 77 -2.52 23.57 9.25
C SER A 77 -1.28 24.10 8.54
N VAL A 78 -0.23 23.28 8.44
CA VAL A 78 1.02 23.64 7.74
C VAL A 78 0.75 23.87 6.26
N VAL A 79 0.07 22.95 5.58
CA VAL A 79 -0.24 23.09 4.14
C VAL A 79 -1.12 24.31 3.88
N HIS A 80 -2.19 24.50 4.67
CA HIS A 80 -3.05 25.67 4.56
C HIS A 80 -2.29 26.99 4.82
N GLY A 81 -1.41 27.03 5.84
CA GLY A 81 -0.59 28.20 6.16
C GLY A 81 0.44 28.53 5.08
N THR A 82 1.09 27.50 4.53
CA THR A 82 2.00 27.64 3.38
C THR A 82 1.26 28.19 2.16
N LEU A 83 0.11 27.61 1.80
CA LEU A 83 -0.70 28.10 0.66
C LEU A 83 -1.16 29.54 0.89
N PHE A 84 -1.60 29.89 2.10
CA PHE A 84 -1.99 31.25 2.44
C PHE A 84 -0.83 32.22 2.22
N THR A 85 0.35 31.90 2.74
CA THR A 85 1.53 32.77 2.62
C THR A 85 1.94 32.98 1.16
N VAL A 86 1.88 31.91 0.37
CA VAL A 86 2.18 31.94 -1.07
C VAL A 86 1.13 32.74 -1.84
N ARG A 87 -0.15 32.53 -1.55
CA ARG A 87 -1.28 33.19 -2.22
C ARG A 87 -1.23 34.71 -2.10
N TYR A 88 -0.80 35.21 -0.94
CA TYR A 88 -0.78 36.64 -0.66
C TYR A 88 0.58 37.29 -0.88
N ASP A 89 1.61 36.56 -1.29
CA ASP A 89 2.92 37.16 -1.59
C ASP A 89 2.84 37.98 -2.89
N PRO A 90 3.17 39.29 -2.87
CA PRO A 90 3.08 40.14 -4.05
C PRO A 90 3.89 39.64 -5.24
N ARG A 91 5.05 39.00 -4.98
CA ARG A 91 5.92 38.47 -6.05
C ARG A 91 5.28 37.25 -6.71
N VAL A 92 4.59 36.42 -5.94
CA VAL A 92 3.85 35.26 -6.46
C VAL A 92 2.61 35.71 -7.23
N ARG A 93 1.88 36.73 -6.75
CA ARG A 93 0.75 37.31 -7.48
C ARG A 93 1.18 37.95 -8.80
N ALA A 94 2.31 38.65 -8.81
CA ALA A 94 2.89 39.16 -10.06
C ALA A 94 3.28 38.04 -11.03
N LEU A 95 3.64 36.85 -10.52
CA LEU A 95 4.05 35.70 -11.32
C LEU A 95 2.87 34.89 -11.90
N LEU A 96 1.83 34.66 -11.10
CA LEU A 96 0.72 33.72 -11.39
C LEU A 96 -0.65 34.39 -11.55
N GLY A 97 -0.77 35.69 -11.23
CA GLY A 97 -2.04 36.41 -11.19
C GLY A 97 -2.61 36.58 -9.79
N GLU A 98 -3.73 37.28 -9.70
CA GLU A 98 -4.27 37.76 -8.42
C GLU A 98 -4.85 36.65 -7.54
N ASN A 99 -5.53 35.65 -8.14
CA ASN A 99 -6.07 34.51 -7.40
C ASN A 99 -5.18 33.28 -7.59
N VAL A 100 -4.40 32.94 -6.56
CA VAL A 100 -3.55 31.75 -6.54
C VAL A 100 -4.20 30.64 -5.71
N GLY A 101 -4.41 29.47 -6.31
CA GLY A 101 -5.01 28.29 -5.66
C GLY A 101 -4.17 27.04 -5.86
N TYR A 102 -4.70 25.90 -5.41
CA TYR A 102 -4.16 24.61 -5.82
C TYR A 102 -4.31 24.45 -7.35
N ALA A 103 -3.36 23.76 -7.97
CA ALA A 103 -3.41 23.54 -9.42
C ALA A 103 -4.56 22.61 -9.84
N ASP A 104 -4.86 21.64 -8.98
CA ASP A 104 -5.88 20.61 -9.21
C ASP A 104 -6.95 20.68 -8.11
N SER A 105 -8.17 20.23 -8.43
CA SER A 105 -9.24 20.05 -7.44
C SER A 105 -8.87 19.06 -6.34
N TRP A 106 -7.99 18.11 -6.67
CA TRP A 106 -7.39 17.18 -5.73
C TRP A 106 -5.87 17.37 -5.69
N ALA A 107 -5.41 18.32 -4.88
CA ALA A 107 -4.00 18.63 -4.76
C ALA A 107 -3.22 17.47 -4.14
N TRP A 108 -2.26 16.92 -4.88
CA TRP A 108 -1.34 15.94 -4.33
C TRP A 108 -0.25 16.64 -3.50
N ILE A 109 -0.16 16.29 -2.21
CA ILE A 109 0.82 16.84 -1.27
C ILE A 109 1.93 15.81 -1.07
N ASP A 110 3.03 16.02 -1.79
CA ASP A 110 4.21 15.21 -1.68
C ASP A 110 4.96 15.48 -0.36
N GLY A 111 5.70 14.48 0.10
CA GLY A 111 6.55 14.58 1.27
C GLY A 111 5.87 14.14 2.57
N SER A 112 6.11 14.85 3.67
CA SER A 112 5.60 14.47 4.98
C SER A 112 5.46 15.66 5.93
N VAL A 113 4.47 15.56 6.82
CA VAL A 113 4.24 16.45 7.94
C VAL A 113 4.30 15.61 9.21
N ASN A 114 5.33 15.80 10.03
CA ASN A 114 5.51 15.07 11.28
C ASN A 114 5.81 16.04 12.43
N HIS A 115 4.76 16.46 13.12
CA HIS A 115 4.88 17.38 14.26
C HIS A 115 5.62 16.76 15.45
N LEU A 116 5.50 15.45 15.68
CA LEU A 116 6.17 14.76 16.80
C LEU A 116 7.69 14.75 16.62
N LYS A 117 8.15 14.39 15.41
CA LYS A 117 9.57 14.44 15.05
C LYS A 117 10.07 15.85 14.74
N GLY A 118 9.20 16.85 14.79
CA GLY A 118 9.56 18.23 14.48
C GLY A 118 10.04 18.40 13.04
N GLN A 119 9.46 17.69 12.06
CA GLN A 119 9.92 17.71 10.68
C GLN A 119 8.74 17.91 9.73
N VAL A 120 8.92 18.86 8.82
CA VAL A 120 7.98 19.15 7.74
C VAL A 120 8.78 19.26 6.45
N ASN A 121 8.35 18.56 5.41
CA ASN A 121 8.87 18.73 4.06
C ASN A 121 7.72 18.41 3.12
N ILE A 122 7.11 19.46 2.55
CA ILE A 122 5.93 19.35 1.70
C ILE A 122 6.18 20.00 0.35
N LYS A 123 5.61 19.40 -0.70
CA LYS A 123 5.58 19.97 -2.04
C LYS A 123 4.19 19.82 -2.63
N PHE A 124 3.72 20.86 -3.31
CA PHE A 124 2.43 20.83 -3.99
C PHE A 124 2.39 21.85 -5.13
N ASN A 125 1.51 21.62 -6.09
CA ASN A 125 1.34 22.49 -7.25
C ASN A 125 0.26 23.54 -6.98
N ILE A 126 0.52 24.76 -7.43
CA ILE A 126 -0.39 25.89 -7.42
C ILE A 126 -0.62 26.39 -8.83
N LYS A 127 -1.76 27.04 -9.04
CA LYS A 127 -2.11 27.69 -10.31
C LYS A 127 -2.78 29.02 -10.00
N GLY A 128 -2.51 30.01 -10.85
CA GLY A 128 -3.19 31.30 -10.78
C GLY A 128 -4.06 31.60 -12.00
N ASP A 129 -4.66 32.78 -12.00
CA ASP A 129 -5.61 33.24 -13.04
C ASP A 129 -4.98 33.31 -14.44
N ASN A 130 -3.66 33.51 -14.53
CA ASN A 130 -2.95 33.55 -15.82
C ASN A 130 -2.79 32.15 -16.45
N GLY A 131 -3.30 31.10 -15.80
CA GLY A 131 -3.25 29.72 -16.27
C GLY A 131 -1.93 29.01 -16.03
N GLN A 132 -0.91 29.71 -15.51
CA GLN A 132 0.41 29.14 -15.24
C GLN A 132 0.43 28.37 -13.92
N THR A 133 1.26 27.34 -13.89
CA THR A 133 1.46 26.44 -12.76
C THR A 133 2.84 26.65 -12.14
N ALA A 134 2.90 26.53 -10.82
CA ALA A 134 4.15 26.54 -10.08
C ALA A 134 4.14 25.48 -8.97
N LYS A 135 5.32 25.04 -8.58
CA LYS A 135 5.53 24.08 -7.49
C LYS A 135 6.02 24.82 -6.26
N VAL A 136 5.29 24.68 -5.16
CA VAL A 136 5.68 25.17 -3.85
C VAL A 136 6.53 24.09 -3.19
N HIS A 137 7.64 24.47 -2.57
CA HIS A 137 8.40 23.61 -1.67
C HIS A 137 8.60 24.32 -0.34
N PHE A 138 8.08 23.70 0.73
CA PHE A 138 8.26 24.16 2.09
C PHE A 138 8.87 23.05 2.94
N ALA A 139 10.00 23.34 3.57
CA ALA A 139 10.66 22.45 4.51
C ALA A 139 11.04 23.19 5.78
N SER A 140 10.73 22.60 6.93
CA SER A 140 11.03 23.15 8.25
C SER A 140 11.38 22.03 9.23
N ARG A 141 12.26 22.35 10.18
CA ARG A 141 12.68 21.46 11.26
C ARG A 141 12.59 22.18 12.59
N ARG A 142 12.14 21.48 13.64
CA ARG A 142 12.15 21.97 15.00
C ARG A 142 13.47 21.58 15.68
N ASP A 143 14.14 22.56 16.25
CA ASP A 143 15.28 22.38 17.15
C ASP A 143 14.87 22.85 18.56
N GLY A 144 14.89 21.93 19.52
CA GLY A 144 14.25 22.12 20.82
C GLY A 144 12.76 22.49 20.69
N ASN A 145 12.42 23.73 21.07
CA ASN A 145 11.06 24.27 20.98
C ASN A 145 10.85 25.25 19.82
N GLN A 146 11.89 25.53 19.01
CA GLN A 146 11.87 26.54 17.96
C GLN A 146 11.81 25.89 16.58
N TRP A 147 10.94 26.39 15.71
CA TRP A 147 10.86 25.95 14.31
C TRP A 147 11.79 26.79 13.45
N GLN A 148 12.61 26.12 12.64
CA GLN A 148 13.51 26.73 11.67
C GLN A 148 13.04 26.37 10.27
N THR A 149 12.85 27.38 9.41
CA THR A 149 12.55 27.16 7.99
C THR A 149 13.84 26.84 7.27
N LEU A 150 13.89 25.69 6.60
CA LEU A 150 15.05 25.24 5.83
C LEU A 150 14.93 25.67 4.36
N VAL A 151 13.73 25.57 3.80
CA VAL A 151 13.42 25.95 2.43
C VAL A 151 12.02 26.50 2.40
N PHE A 152 11.83 27.64 1.74
CA PHE A 152 10.51 28.09 1.33
C PHE A 152 10.62 28.79 -0.01
N ASN A 153 10.23 28.11 -1.10
CA ASN A 153 10.27 28.69 -2.43
C ASN A 153 9.11 28.24 -3.30
N VAL A 154 8.93 28.99 -4.40
CA VAL A 154 7.95 28.73 -5.46
C VAL A 154 8.71 28.68 -6.77
N VAL A 155 8.56 27.57 -7.51
CA VAL A 155 9.24 27.34 -8.79
C VAL A 155 8.18 27.21 -9.88
N ARG A 156 8.11 28.18 -10.80
CA ARG A 156 7.26 28.08 -11.99
C ARG A 156 7.86 27.09 -12.99
N GLU A 157 7.03 26.49 -13.84
CA GLU A 157 7.48 25.55 -14.88
C GLU A 157 8.59 26.10 -15.78
N ASP A 158 8.60 27.41 -16.04
CA ASP A 158 9.65 28.09 -16.82
C ASP A 158 11.01 28.22 -16.10
N GLY A 159 11.13 27.72 -14.87
CA GLY A 159 12.35 27.77 -14.06
C GLY A 159 12.53 29.05 -13.24
N VAL A 160 11.57 29.97 -13.26
CA VAL A 160 11.60 31.15 -12.38
C VAL A 160 11.36 30.72 -10.94
N VAL A 161 12.30 31.05 -10.05
CA VAL A 161 12.27 30.70 -8.63
C VAL A 161 12.05 31.96 -7.80
N ILE A 162 11.07 31.92 -6.91
CA ILE A 162 10.84 32.93 -5.87
C ILE A 162 11.13 32.32 -4.51
N ASN A 163 12.13 32.86 -3.80
CA ASN A 163 12.44 32.46 -2.43
C ASN A 163 11.63 33.32 -1.43
N LEU A 164 10.90 32.65 -0.54
CA LEU A 164 9.97 33.21 0.44
C LEU A 164 10.51 33.16 1.88
N ASP A 165 11.67 32.53 2.09
CA ASP A 165 12.39 32.44 3.36
C ASP A 165 12.97 33.79 3.81
N GLN A 166 13.44 34.59 2.87
CA GLN A 166 14.02 35.92 3.10
C GLN A 166 12.95 37.02 3.17
N ARG A 167 11.98 36.88 4.09
CA ARG A 167 11.28 38.07 4.56
C ARG A 167 12.22 38.77 5.52
N GLU A 168 12.97 39.74 5.03
CA GLU A 168 13.59 40.74 5.88
C GLU A 168 12.44 41.41 6.65
N LEU A 169 12.20 40.92 7.85
CA LEU A 169 11.44 41.64 8.84
C LEU A 169 12.43 42.69 9.34
N THR A 170 12.15 43.96 9.07
CA THR A 170 12.77 45.01 9.90
C THR A 170 12.41 44.73 11.35
N ASP A 171 13.23 45.13 12.32
CA ASP A 171 13.03 44.87 13.76
C ASP A 171 11.62 45.26 14.28
N THR A 172 10.88 46.06 13.51
CA THR A 172 9.51 46.52 13.75
C THR A 172 8.40 45.62 13.15
N GLY A 173 8.75 44.53 12.45
CA GLY A 173 7.80 43.61 11.81
C GLY A 173 7.15 44.11 10.52
N ALA A 174 7.62 45.23 9.96
CA ALA A 174 7.14 45.77 8.69
C ALA A 174 7.90 45.16 7.50
N PRO A 175 7.22 44.91 6.35
CA PRO A 175 7.89 44.46 5.14
C PRO A 175 8.83 45.55 4.61
N VAL A 176 10.06 45.22 4.21
CA VAL A 176 11.06 46.18 3.68
C VAL A 176 10.52 47.05 2.53
N MET A 177 9.57 46.52 1.75
CA MET A 177 8.94 47.25 0.65
C MET A 177 8.09 48.46 1.11
N ALA A 178 7.77 48.59 2.40
CA ALA A 178 7.01 49.73 2.94
C ALA A 178 7.86 50.99 3.17
N LEU A 179 9.18 50.93 2.96
CA LEU A 179 10.12 52.04 3.23
C LEU A 179 10.68 52.70 1.97
N SER A 180 10.25 52.29 0.77
CA SER A 180 10.75 52.82 -0.51
C SER A 180 9.73 53.70 -1.26
N SER A 181 8.75 54.28 -0.57
CA SER A 181 7.73 55.18 -1.13
C SER A 181 7.80 56.57 -0.52
#